data_AF-A0A6P1VD08-F1
#
_entry.id   AF-A0A6P1VD08-F1
#
_cell.length_a   1.000
_cell.length_b   1.000
_cell.length_c   1.000
_cell.angle_alpha   90.00
_cell.angle_beta   90.00
_cell.angle_gamma   90.00
#
_symmetry.space_group_name_H-M   'P 1'
#
loop_
_entity.id
_entity.type
_entity.pdbx_description
1 polymer ?
#
loop_
_entity_poly.entity_id
_entity_poly.type
_entity_poly.pdbx_seq_one_letter_code
_entity_poly.pdbx_strand_id
1 'polypeptide(L)'
;MDKERQPNIWGGHNLNRLAEEAFRRNEEKEKAQAVGEILNYPDRNEANTIGFLSENTLSRLSWALSKVFEVNFASGSCDTVKVKLFNPHERVVDNSLVVPMEVNTSVVALDAYGPGSVGRDGAKVGSILLFKLSARLIDEPVPDMTAKDLAWGDNCTYGVLVGDSAIDYFEIVQTSGDVVQSELRRKDPTEENGQSVEAQVVTPGQDRLIVNELSSSSNEALELEQELDKFIVSRSAQ
;
A
#
# COMPACT_ATOMS: atom_id res chain seq x y z
N MET A 1 -20.77 54.81 -1.76
CA MET A 1 -19.50 54.37 -2.37
C MET A 1 -19.59 52.88 -2.55
N ASP A 2 -20.12 52.46 -3.70
CA ASP A 2 -20.10 51.06 -4.08
C ASP A 2 -18.69 50.73 -4.55
N LYS A 3 -18.04 49.76 -3.91
CA LYS A 3 -16.78 49.22 -4.41
C LYS A 3 -17.09 48.57 -5.76
N GLU A 4 -16.72 49.23 -6.85
CA GLU A 4 -16.68 48.63 -8.18
C GLU A 4 -15.96 47.28 -8.07
N ARG A 5 -16.73 46.19 -8.19
CA ARG A 5 -16.21 44.83 -8.12
C ARG A 5 -15.30 44.68 -9.33
N GLN A 6 -13.99 44.60 -9.12
CA GLN A 6 -13.03 44.40 -10.19
C GLN A 6 -13.48 43.22 -11.07
N PRO A 7 -13.53 43.39 -12.41
CA PRO A 7 -13.88 42.30 -13.29
C PRO A 7 -12.87 41.17 -13.10
N ASN A 8 -13.36 39.99 -12.74
CA ASN A 8 -12.56 38.80 -12.55
C ASN A 8 -12.99 37.72 -13.54
N ILE A 9 -12.09 36.78 -13.80
CA ILE A 9 -12.33 35.66 -14.74
C ILE A 9 -13.22 34.55 -14.14
N TRP A 10 -13.75 34.73 -12.93
CA TRP A 10 -14.37 33.65 -12.15
C TRP A 10 -15.74 33.19 -12.68
N GLY A 11 -16.43 34.03 -13.45
CA GLY A 11 -17.81 33.79 -13.88
C GLY A 11 -18.05 32.52 -14.72
N GLY A 12 -17.00 31.90 -15.27
CA GLY A 12 -17.06 30.63 -16.00
C GLY A 12 -16.52 29.41 -15.25
N HIS A 13 -16.07 29.58 -14.00
CA HIS A 13 -15.42 28.51 -13.23
C HIS A 13 -16.36 27.95 -12.16
N ASN A 14 -16.27 26.64 -11.93
CA ASN A 14 -16.99 25.99 -10.84
C ASN A 14 -16.25 26.20 -9.51
N LEU A 15 -16.50 27.34 -8.88
CA LEU A 15 -15.88 27.73 -7.61
C LEU A 15 -16.21 26.76 -6.46
N ASN A 16 -17.37 26.08 -6.51
CA ASN A 16 -17.74 25.09 -5.50
C ASN A 16 -16.81 23.87 -5.57
N ARG A 17 -16.56 23.35 -6.78
CA ARG A 17 -15.62 22.23 -6.97
C ARG A 17 -14.21 22.60 -6.52
N LEU A 18 -13.75 23.82 -6.82
CA LEU A 18 -12.43 24.30 -6.37
C LEU A 18 -12.36 24.43 -4.84
N ALA A 19 -13.45 24.82 -4.19
CA ALA A 19 -13.52 24.90 -2.73
C ALA A 19 -13.49 23.50 -2.09
N GLU A 20 -14.22 22.53 -2.65
CA GLU A 20 -14.19 21.13 -2.22
C GLU A 20 -12.80 20.52 -2.38
N GLU A 21 -12.15 20.72 -3.54
CA GLU A 21 -10.78 20.27 -3.77
C GLU A 21 -9.76 20.95 -2.83
N ALA A 22 -9.99 22.22 -2.45
CA ALA A 22 -9.14 22.90 -1.48
C ALA A 22 -9.34 22.35 -0.06
N PHE A 23 -10.59 22.06 0.32
CA PHE A 23 -10.91 21.47 1.62
C PHE A 23 -10.29 20.08 1.76
N ARG A 24 -10.46 19.21 0.74
CA ARG A 24 -9.86 17.87 0.73
C ARG A 24 -8.34 17.91 0.85
N ARG A 25 -7.66 18.79 0.10
CA ARG A 25 -6.20 18.98 0.23
C ARG A 25 -5.76 19.43 1.61
N ASN A 26 -6.60 20.20 2.31
CA ASN A 26 -6.29 20.61 3.68
C ASN A 26 -6.43 19.43 4.65
N GLU A 27 -7.50 18.63 4.53
CA GLU A 27 -7.70 17.42 5.34
C GLU A 27 -6.57 16.40 5.13
N GLU A 28 -6.22 16.10 3.87
CA GLU A 28 -5.11 15.19 3.55
C GLU A 28 -3.78 15.67 4.17
N LYS A 29 -3.52 16.98 4.14
CA LYS A 29 -2.33 17.57 4.74
C LYS A 29 -2.33 17.44 6.27
N GLU A 30 -3.46 17.69 6.93
CA GLU A 30 -3.58 17.53 8.38
C GLU A 30 -3.38 16.07 8.80
N LYS A 31 -3.96 15.12 8.05
CA LYS A 31 -3.76 13.69 8.26
C LYS A 31 -2.31 13.27 8.04
N ALA A 32 -1.68 13.72 6.96
CA ALA A 32 -0.28 13.44 6.68
C ALA A 32 0.64 13.95 7.81
N GLN A 33 0.37 15.14 8.34
CA GLN A 33 1.08 15.67 9.50
C GLN A 33 0.88 14.79 10.74
N ALA A 34 -0.36 14.42 11.06
CA ALA A 34 -0.66 13.57 12.21
C ALA A 34 0.05 12.21 12.13
N VAL A 35 0.03 11.57 10.96
CA VAL A 35 0.78 10.33 10.71
C VAL A 35 2.27 10.56 10.89
N GLY A 36 2.81 11.64 10.34
CA GLY A 36 4.23 12.01 10.50
C GLY A 36 4.66 12.14 11.96
N GLU A 37 3.80 12.69 12.82
CA GLU A 37 4.02 12.79 14.27
C GLU A 37 4.00 11.41 14.95
N ILE A 38 2.99 10.58 14.64
CA ILE A 38 2.84 9.20 15.15
C ILE A 38 4.06 8.34 14.80
N LEU A 39 4.59 8.49 13.58
CA LEU A 39 5.75 7.73 13.09
C LEU A 39 7.05 7.97 13.88
N ASN A 40 7.09 8.94 14.79
CA ASN A 40 8.22 9.17 15.70
C ASN A 40 8.16 8.28 16.95
N TYR A 41 7.00 7.67 17.25
CA TYR A 41 6.76 6.88 18.47
C TYR A 41 6.26 5.47 18.14
N PRO A 42 7.03 4.65 17.40
CA PRO A 42 6.66 3.26 17.16
C PRO A 42 6.77 2.43 18.43
N ASP A 43 5.92 1.41 18.57
CA ASP A 43 5.97 0.46 19.69
C ASP A 43 7.25 -0.38 19.66
N ARG A 44 7.72 -0.71 18.45
CA ARG A 44 8.97 -1.45 18.23
C ARG A 44 9.64 -1.02 16.92
N ASN A 45 10.96 -1.17 16.88
CA ASN A 45 11.72 -1.02 15.65
C ASN A 45 12.40 -2.35 15.28
N GLU A 46 12.44 -2.65 13.99
CA GLU A 46 13.18 -3.76 13.42
C GLU A 46 14.11 -3.27 12.31
N ALA A 47 15.26 -3.93 12.16
CA ALA A 47 16.16 -3.70 11.05
C ALA A 47 15.93 -4.77 9.99
N ASN A 48 15.81 -4.35 8.72
CA ASN A 48 15.68 -5.26 7.61
C ASN A 48 16.62 -4.85 6.48
N THR A 49 17.30 -5.79 5.86
CA THR A 49 18.23 -5.50 4.76
C THR A 49 17.45 -5.49 3.45
N ILE A 50 17.45 -4.36 2.76
CA ILE A 50 16.86 -4.20 1.44
C ILE A 50 17.97 -3.93 0.45
N GLY A 51 17.92 -4.57 -0.71
CA GLY A 51 18.93 -4.35 -1.73
C GLY A 51 18.54 -4.93 -3.06
N PHE A 52 19.21 -4.43 -4.10
CA PHE A 52 18.97 -4.88 -5.47
C PHE A 52 19.25 -6.38 -5.69
N LEU A 53 20.09 -7.00 -4.84
CA LEU A 53 20.39 -8.42 -4.90
C LEU A 53 19.59 -9.26 -3.89
N SER A 54 18.77 -8.60 -3.07
CA SER A 54 17.95 -9.29 -2.07
C SER A 54 16.61 -9.66 -2.67
N GLU A 55 16.29 -10.95 -2.69
CA GLU A 55 14.98 -11.43 -3.13
C GLU A 55 13.92 -11.47 -2.02
N ASN A 56 14.18 -10.79 -0.89
CA ASN A 56 13.23 -10.79 0.22
C ASN A 56 11.94 -10.02 -0.10
N THR A 57 10.90 -10.33 0.65
CA THR A 57 9.54 -9.81 0.51
C THR A 57 9.48 -8.28 0.41
N LEU A 58 10.23 -7.56 1.26
CA LEU A 58 10.26 -6.08 1.26
C LEU A 58 11.04 -5.52 0.07
N SER A 59 12.08 -6.20 -0.42
CA SER A 59 12.85 -5.76 -1.59
C SER A 59 12.00 -5.83 -2.85
N ARG A 60 11.19 -6.90 -2.99
CA ARG A 60 10.20 -7.04 -4.08
C ARG A 60 9.16 -5.91 -4.04
N LEU A 61 8.67 -5.56 -2.85
CA LEU A 61 7.74 -4.44 -2.69
C LEU A 61 8.38 -3.09 -3.00
N SER A 62 9.62 -2.84 -2.55
CA SER A 62 10.35 -1.60 -2.89
C SER A 62 10.45 -1.41 -4.40
N TRP A 63 10.70 -2.49 -5.16
CA TRP A 63 10.75 -2.42 -6.62
C TRP A 63 9.40 -2.17 -7.27
N ALA A 64 8.33 -2.76 -6.73
CA ALA A 64 6.98 -2.54 -7.23
C ALA A 64 6.56 -1.07 -7.01
N LEU A 65 6.81 -0.52 -5.82
CA LEU A 65 6.55 0.88 -5.48
C LEU A 65 7.36 1.85 -6.35
N SER A 66 8.63 1.54 -6.61
CA SER A 66 9.51 2.35 -7.47
C SER A 66 8.97 2.52 -8.90
N LYS A 67 8.21 1.53 -9.41
CA LYS A 67 7.60 1.60 -10.75
C LYS A 67 6.33 2.43 -10.81
N VAL A 68 5.62 2.59 -9.69
CA VAL A 68 4.30 3.22 -9.62
C VAL A 68 4.41 4.64 -9.07
N PHE A 69 5.11 4.79 -7.95
CA PHE A 69 5.22 6.03 -7.20
C PHE A 69 6.63 6.65 -7.23
N GLU A 70 7.58 6.03 -7.93
CA GLU A 70 8.98 6.47 -7.99
C GLU A 70 9.66 6.54 -6.61
N VAL A 71 9.21 5.72 -5.64
CA VAL A 71 9.76 5.66 -4.29
C VAL A 71 10.44 4.33 -3.97
N ASN A 72 11.41 4.36 -3.06
CA ASN A 72 12.10 3.18 -2.52
C ASN A 72 12.16 3.23 -0.98
N PHE A 73 12.32 2.07 -0.34
CA PHE A 73 12.48 2.01 1.12
C PHE A 73 13.87 2.42 1.61
N ALA A 74 14.86 2.40 0.73
CA ALA A 74 16.24 2.76 1.01
C ALA A 74 16.64 4.03 0.27
N SER A 75 17.49 4.85 0.88
CA SER A 75 18.04 6.05 0.24
C SER A 75 19.11 5.71 -0.80
N GLY A 76 19.73 4.53 -0.69
CA GLY A 76 20.79 4.01 -1.57
C GLY A 76 20.53 2.59 -2.09
N SER A 77 21.51 2.02 -2.80
CA SER A 77 21.37 0.77 -3.58
C SER A 77 21.33 -0.53 -2.77
N CYS A 78 21.87 -0.52 -1.55
CA CYS A 78 21.80 -1.62 -0.57
C CYS A 78 21.85 -0.98 0.81
N ASP A 79 20.79 -1.13 1.60
CA ASP A 79 20.70 -0.48 2.89
C ASP A 79 19.96 -1.35 3.91
N THR A 80 20.28 -1.12 5.19
CA THR A 80 19.50 -1.64 6.29
C THR A 80 18.44 -0.63 6.64
N VAL A 81 17.20 -0.91 6.25
CA VAL A 81 16.07 -0.03 6.52
C VAL A 81 15.55 -0.26 7.93
N LYS A 82 15.10 0.83 8.54
CA LYS A 82 14.41 0.80 9.83
C LYS A 82 12.91 0.61 9.58
N VAL A 83 12.39 -0.51 10.04
CA VAL A 83 10.96 -0.82 10.02
C VAL A 83 10.36 -0.43 11.36
N LYS A 84 9.30 0.37 11.32
CA LYS A 84 8.55 0.86 12.48
C LYS A 84 7.31 0.00 12.64
N LEU A 85 7.11 -0.55 13.82
CA LEU A 85 6.02 -1.49 14.10
C LEU A 85 5.07 -0.90 15.14
N PHE A 86 3.78 -1.03 14.84
CA PHE A 86 2.70 -0.50 15.64
C PHE A 86 1.74 -1.63 16.02
N ASN A 87 1.56 -1.81 17.32
CA ASN A 87 0.63 -2.73 17.93
C ASN A 87 -0.78 -2.59 17.33
N PRO A 88 -1.58 -3.66 17.33
CA PRO A 88 -2.89 -3.62 16.73
C PRO A 88 -3.76 -2.48 17.27
N HIS A 89 -4.26 -1.63 16.38
CA HIS A 89 -5.21 -0.56 16.72
C HIS A 89 -6.66 -1.04 16.66
N GLU A 90 -6.91 -2.18 16.02
CA GLU A 90 -8.21 -2.85 15.99
C GLU A 90 -8.05 -4.34 16.32
N ARG A 91 -8.96 -4.85 17.16
CA ARG A 91 -9.08 -6.26 17.52
C ARG A 91 -10.54 -6.68 17.47
N VAL A 92 -10.86 -7.67 16.65
CA VAL A 92 -12.24 -8.13 16.42
C VAL A 92 -12.28 -9.64 16.59
N VAL A 93 -13.28 -10.13 17.32
CA VAL A 93 -13.56 -11.56 17.38
C VAL A 93 -14.45 -11.92 16.20
N ASP A 94 -13.90 -12.65 15.25
CA ASP A 94 -14.64 -13.23 14.14
C ASP A 94 -15.19 -14.61 14.52
N ASN A 95 -16.51 -14.75 14.39
CA ASN A 95 -17.24 -15.99 14.63
C ASN A 95 -17.76 -16.61 13.32
N SER A 96 -17.32 -16.11 12.16
CA SER A 96 -17.75 -16.61 10.85
C SER A 96 -17.19 -18.00 10.53
N LEU A 97 -16.04 -18.35 11.10
CA LEU A 97 -15.38 -19.63 10.94
C LEU A 97 -15.85 -20.65 11.99
N VAL A 98 -15.51 -21.93 11.75
CA VAL A 98 -15.88 -23.06 12.65
C VAL A 98 -15.38 -22.85 14.08
N VAL A 99 -14.27 -22.14 14.25
CA VAL A 99 -13.70 -21.77 15.56
C VAL A 99 -13.59 -20.25 15.63
N PRO A 100 -14.05 -19.60 16.71
CA PRO A 100 -13.86 -18.17 16.90
C PRO A 100 -12.38 -17.78 16.89
N MET A 101 -12.06 -16.73 16.14
CA MET A 101 -10.69 -16.21 16.02
C MET A 101 -10.67 -14.72 16.34
N GLU A 102 -9.63 -14.28 17.04
CA GLU A 102 -9.34 -12.85 17.19
C GLU A 102 -8.50 -12.40 16.00
N VAL A 103 -9.05 -11.49 15.21
CA VAL A 103 -8.37 -10.82 14.09
C VAL A 103 -7.91 -9.45 14.55
N ASN A 104 -6.65 -9.16 14.28
CA ASN A 104 -5.94 -7.97 14.73
C ASN A 104 -5.36 -7.23 13.53
N THR A 105 -5.61 -5.92 13.44
CA THR A 105 -5.01 -5.07 12.41
C THR A 105 -3.90 -4.23 13.02
N SER A 106 -2.68 -4.42 12.52
CA SER A 106 -1.46 -3.73 12.93
C SER A 106 -0.88 -2.90 11.78
N VAL A 107 0.03 -1.97 12.09
CA VAL A 107 0.70 -1.16 11.07
C VAL A 107 2.20 -1.45 11.04
N VAL A 108 2.70 -1.74 9.86
CA VAL A 108 4.14 -1.80 9.54
C VAL A 108 4.47 -0.59 8.69
N ALA A 109 5.32 0.30 9.19
CA ALA A 109 5.70 1.51 8.49
C ALA A 109 7.18 1.54 8.10
N LEU A 110 7.46 2.07 6.91
CA LEU A 110 8.79 2.29 6.38
C LEU A 110 8.90 3.72 5.86
N ASP A 111 10.10 4.30 5.97
CA ASP A 111 10.37 5.58 5.33
C ASP A 111 10.41 5.38 3.80
N ALA A 112 9.93 6.37 3.05
CA ALA A 112 9.93 6.36 1.58
C ALA A 112 10.88 7.44 1.05
N TYR A 113 11.74 7.05 0.12
CA TYR A 113 12.77 7.89 -0.48
C TYR A 113 12.54 8.02 -1.98
N GLY A 114 12.66 9.24 -2.49
CA GLY A 114 12.64 9.50 -3.93
C GLY A 114 13.91 8.97 -4.62
N PRO A 115 14.00 9.07 -5.95
CA PRO A 115 15.16 8.60 -6.69
C PRO A 115 16.41 9.38 -6.29
N GLY A 116 17.46 8.65 -5.90
CA GLY A 116 18.80 9.21 -5.76
C GLY A 116 19.43 9.54 -7.11
N SER A 117 20.52 10.29 -7.08
CA SER A 117 21.38 10.53 -8.25
C SER A 117 22.74 9.87 -8.03
N VAL A 118 23.54 9.74 -9.09
CA VAL A 118 24.87 9.10 -8.98
C VAL A 118 25.70 9.81 -7.91
N GLY A 119 26.04 9.09 -6.83
CA GLY A 119 26.80 9.61 -5.69
C GLY A 119 26.01 10.41 -4.66
N ARG A 120 24.67 10.46 -4.76
CA ARG A 120 23.80 11.13 -3.78
C ARG A 120 22.54 10.31 -3.50
N ASP A 121 22.36 9.99 -2.24
CA ASP A 121 21.16 9.37 -1.67
C ASP A 121 19.88 10.14 -1.98
N GLY A 122 18.78 9.39 -2.16
CA GLY A 122 17.45 9.96 -2.31
C GLY A 122 17.00 10.72 -1.06
N ALA A 123 16.25 11.81 -1.25
CA ALA A 123 15.62 12.50 -0.13
C ALA A 123 14.43 11.69 0.38
N LYS A 124 14.16 11.74 1.69
CA LYS A 124 12.91 11.21 2.25
C LYS A 124 11.76 12.06 1.71
N VAL A 125 10.78 11.41 1.08
CA VAL A 125 9.61 12.05 0.46
C VAL A 125 8.29 11.68 1.14
N GLY A 126 8.33 10.72 2.07
CA GLY A 126 7.13 10.28 2.78
C GLY A 126 7.37 9.04 3.62
N SER A 127 6.31 8.29 3.86
CA SER A 127 6.33 7.00 4.54
C SER A 127 5.28 6.08 3.96
N ILE A 128 5.62 4.80 3.87
CA ILE A 128 4.70 3.74 3.46
C ILE A 128 4.16 3.09 4.73
N LEU A 129 2.84 3.00 4.85
CA LEU A 129 2.15 2.25 5.89
C LEU A 129 1.52 1.02 5.26
N LEU A 130 1.76 -0.14 5.86
CA LEU A 130 1.18 -1.42 5.46
C LEU A 130 0.25 -1.89 6.57
N PHE A 131 -0.99 -2.16 6.22
CA PHE A 131 -1.96 -2.74 7.15
C PHE A 131 -1.80 -4.24 7.16
N LYS A 132 -1.25 -4.76 8.25
CA LYS A 132 -0.98 -6.17 8.44
C LYS A 132 -2.02 -6.78 9.35
N LEU A 133 -2.72 -7.78 8.83
CA LEU A 133 -3.64 -8.62 9.59
C LEU A 133 -2.88 -9.74 10.29
N SER A 134 -3.37 -10.12 11.46
CA SER A 134 -2.98 -11.35 12.13
C SER A 134 -4.22 -11.96 12.78
N ALA A 135 -4.33 -13.28 12.74
CA ALA A 135 -5.40 -14.00 13.38
C ALA A 135 -4.82 -14.98 14.39
N ARG A 136 -5.50 -15.15 15.52
CA ARG A 136 -5.15 -16.13 16.54
C ARG A 136 -6.40 -16.73 17.16
N LEU A 137 -6.26 -17.92 17.74
CA LEU A 137 -7.31 -18.43 18.62
C LEU A 137 -7.37 -17.60 19.92
N ILE A 138 -8.54 -17.52 20.55
CA ILE A 138 -8.77 -16.68 21.75
C ILE A 138 -7.78 -17.00 22.89
N ASP A 139 -7.34 -18.26 22.99
CA ASP A 139 -6.42 -18.73 24.03
C ASP A 139 -4.95 -18.88 23.55
N GLU A 140 -4.66 -18.45 22.32
CA GLU A 140 -3.31 -18.51 21.75
C GLU A 140 -2.49 -17.25 22.11
N PRO A 141 -1.17 -17.37 22.35
CA PRO A 141 -0.32 -16.20 22.51
C PRO A 141 -0.42 -15.23 21.34
N VAL A 142 -0.31 -13.94 21.63
CA VAL A 142 -0.25 -12.91 20.58
C VAL A 142 0.99 -13.17 19.73
N PRO A 143 0.85 -13.27 18.39
CA PRO A 143 2.00 -13.40 17.51
C PRO A 143 2.97 -12.23 17.69
N ASP A 144 4.27 -12.52 17.59
CA ASP A 144 5.28 -11.46 17.62
C ASP A 144 5.04 -10.47 16.48
N MET A 145 4.94 -9.19 16.83
CA MET A 145 4.86 -8.13 15.85
C MET A 145 6.22 -8.00 15.15
N THR A 146 6.27 -8.44 13.89
CA THR A 146 7.43 -8.37 13.00
C THR A 146 6.99 -8.09 11.56
N ALA A 147 7.92 -7.59 10.74
CA ALA A 147 7.72 -7.45 9.29
C ALA A 147 8.24 -8.67 8.48
N LYS A 148 8.84 -9.66 9.15
CA LYS A 148 9.45 -10.82 8.48
C LYS A 148 8.43 -11.84 7.95
N ASP A 149 7.23 -11.82 8.49
CA ASP A 149 6.10 -12.69 8.17
C ASP A 149 5.05 -11.96 7.31
N LEU A 150 5.39 -10.83 6.69
CA LEU A 150 4.56 -10.22 5.67
C LEU A 150 4.38 -11.21 4.51
N ALA A 151 3.12 -11.44 4.15
CA ALA A 151 2.69 -12.34 3.09
C ALA A 151 1.66 -11.59 2.23
N TRP A 152 2.05 -11.28 1.00
CA TRP A 152 1.27 -10.44 0.10
C TRP A 152 0.02 -11.17 -0.39
N GLY A 153 -1.15 -10.52 -0.23
CA GLY A 153 -2.44 -11.12 -0.55
C GLY A 153 -3.02 -12.04 0.53
N ASP A 154 -2.21 -12.46 1.51
CA ASP A 154 -2.66 -13.29 2.63
C ASP A 154 -2.94 -12.43 3.87
N ASN A 155 -1.90 -11.79 4.42
CA ASN A 155 -2.00 -10.98 5.63
C ASN A 155 -1.70 -9.49 5.40
N CYS A 156 -1.31 -9.12 4.18
CA CYS A 156 -1.07 -7.74 3.80
C CYS A 156 -1.36 -7.56 2.32
N THR A 157 -2.45 -6.86 2.01
CA THR A 157 -2.92 -6.64 0.62
C THR A 157 -2.91 -5.18 0.24
N TYR A 158 -3.00 -4.28 1.22
CA TYR A 158 -3.15 -2.86 0.97
C TYR A 158 -2.12 -2.04 1.73
N GLY A 159 -1.82 -0.87 1.19
CA GLY A 159 -0.95 0.10 1.85
C GLY A 159 -1.29 1.52 1.46
N VAL A 160 -0.62 2.43 2.17
CA VAL A 160 -0.79 3.87 2.02
C VAL A 160 0.58 4.52 1.90
N LEU A 161 0.76 5.37 0.89
CA LEU A 161 1.88 6.29 0.78
C LEU A 161 1.45 7.64 1.36
N VAL A 162 2.08 8.02 2.46
CA VAL A 162 1.85 9.32 3.11
C VAL A 162 3.02 10.23 2.76
N GLY A 163 2.77 11.19 1.87
CA GLY A 163 3.70 12.26 1.54
C GLY A 163 3.54 13.47 2.46
N ASP A 164 4.19 14.59 2.13
CA ASP A 164 4.13 15.82 2.95
C ASP A 164 2.75 16.50 2.93
N SER A 165 1.96 16.29 1.86
CA SER A 165 0.66 16.96 1.68
C SER A 165 -0.37 16.15 0.89
N ALA A 166 -0.08 14.87 0.64
CA ALA A 166 -0.92 13.99 -0.16
C ALA A 166 -0.85 12.58 0.42
N ILE A 167 -1.93 11.82 0.22
CA ILE A 167 -2.07 10.45 0.66
C ILE A 167 -2.52 9.63 -0.54
N ASP A 168 -1.71 8.67 -0.94
CA ASP A 168 -2.01 7.77 -2.05
C ASP A 168 -2.26 6.36 -1.53
N TYR A 169 -3.32 5.73 -2.01
CA TYR A 169 -3.73 4.38 -1.61
C TYR A 169 -3.33 3.37 -2.68
N PHE A 170 -2.92 2.17 -2.27
CA PHE A 170 -2.54 1.15 -3.22
C PHE A 170 -2.85 -0.27 -2.76
N GLU A 171 -3.02 -1.14 -3.76
CA GLU A 171 -3.15 -2.58 -3.62
C GLU A 171 -1.85 -3.27 -4.02
N ILE A 172 -1.50 -4.33 -3.29
CA ILE A 172 -0.38 -5.22 -3.55
C ILE A 172 -0.94 -6.53 -4.09
N VAL A 173 -0.57 -6.86 -5.32
CA VAL A 173 -0.98 -8.09 -5.99
C VAL A 173 0.25 -8.95 -6.26
N GLN A 174 0.25 -10.18 -5.73
CA GLN A 174 1.25 -11.19 -6.06
C GLN A 174 0.71 -12.09 -7.17
N THR A 175 1.24 -11.95 -8.37
CA THR A 175 0.95 -12.87 -9.48
C THR A 175 1.97 -13.98 -9.47
N SER A 176 1.50 -15.21 -9.26
CA SER A 176 2.25 -16.45 -9.54
C SER A 176 1.53 -17.16 -10.68
N GLY A 177 2.30 -17.69 -11.65
CA GLY A 177 1.69 -18.40 -12.75
C GLY A 177 2.49 -18.34 -14.04
N ASP A 178 2.71 -19.53 -14.57
CA ASP A 178 3.10 -19.82 -15.94
C ASP A 178 2.28 -18.99 -16.94
N VAL A 179 2.97 -18.21 -17.78
CA VAL A 179 2.32 -17.38 -18.80
C VAL A 179 2.27 -18.20 -20.09
N VAL A 180 1.05 -18.45 -20.58
CA VAL A 180 0.84 -19.05 -21.90
C VAL A 180 1.26 -18.05 -22.97
N GLN A 181 2.41 -18.27 -23.59
CA GLN A 181 2.97 -17.37 -24.59
C GLN A 181 2.34 -17.60 -25.96
N SER A 182 1.99 -18.84 -26.27
CA SER A 182 1.36 -19.22 -27.54
C SER A 182 0.60 -20.53 -27.40
N GLU A 183 -0.52 -20.64 -28.11
CA GLU A 183 -1.32 -21.85 -28.19
C GLU A 183 -1.32 -22.38 -29.62
N LEU A 184 -0.97 -23.66 -29.79
CA LEU A 184 -1.24 -24.39 -31.01
C LEU A 184 -2.63 -25.00 -30.89
N ARG A 185 -3.54 -24.58 -31.77
CA ARG A 185 -4.92 -25.09 -31.82
C ARG A 185 -5.15 -25.92 -33.07
N ARG A 186 -5.78 -27.08 -32.92
CA ARG A 186 -6.26 -27.90 -34.03
C ARG A 186 -7.74 -27.66 -34.24
N LYS A 187 -8.22 -27.84 -35.48
CA LYS A 187 -9.66 -27.85 -35.74
C LYS A 187 -10.27 -29.12 -35.13
N ASP A 188 -11.24 -28.93 -34.26
CA ASP A 188 -11.92 -30.02 -33.59
C ASP A 188 -13.44 -29.74 -33.60
N PRO A 189 -14.21 -30.37 -34.50
CA PRO A 189 -15.63 -30.08 -34.66
C PRO A 189 -16.50 -30.59 -33.50
N THR A 190 -15.94 -31.33 -32.54
CA THR A 190 -16.64 -31.71 -31.31
C THR A 190 -16.56 -30.65 -30.21
N GLU A 191 -15.69 -29.66 -30.34
CA GLU A 191 -15.58 -28.50 -29.44
C GLU A 191 -16.51 -27.37 -29.90
N GLU A 192 -17.07 -26.61 -28.95
CA GLU A 192 -18.09 -25.56 -29.22
C GLU A 192 -17.57 -24.44 -30.14
N ASN A 193 -16.28 -24.12 -30.02
CA ASN A 193 -15.58 -23.14 -30.86
C ASN A 193 -14.94 -23.75 -32.12
N GLY A 194 -15.15 -25.05 -32.37
CA GLY A 194 -14.59 -25.78 -33.51
C GLY A 194 -13.06 -25.98 -33.44
N GLN A 195 -12.44 -25.73 -32.28
CA GLN A 195 -11.00 -25.81 -32.08
C GLN A 195 -10.62 -26.40 -30.72
N SER A 196 -9.69 -27.35 -30.70
CA SER A 196 -9.07 -27.85 -29.46
C SER A 196 -7.65 -27.32 -29.33
N VAL A 197 -7.22 -26.99 -28.11
CA VAL A 197 -5.80 -26.71 -27.81
C VAL A 197 -5.03 -28.03 -27.87
N GLU A 198 -3.94 -28.05 -28.64
CA GLU A 198 -3.10 -29.24 -28.85
C GLU A 198 -1.77 -29.14 -28.11
N ALA A 199 -1.18 -27.94 -28.08
CA ALA A 199 -0.01 -27.65 -27.28
C ALA A 199 -0.01 -26.18 -26.83
N GLN A 200 0.55 -25.92 -25.66
CA GLN A 200 0.82 -24.57 -25.17
C GLN A 200 2.32 -24.39 -25.01
N VAL A 201 2.85 -23.30 -25.54
CA VAL A 201 4.17 -22.81 -25.16
C VAL A 201 3.95 -21.99 -23.90
N VAL A 202 4.42 -22.53 -22.80
CA VAL A 202 4.29 -21.94 -21.48
C VAL A 202 5.66 -21.43 -21.05
N THR A 203 5.73 -20.15 -20.74
CA THR A 203 6.93 -19.58 -20.12
C THR A 203 6.75 -19.64 -18.62
N PRO A 204 7.72 -20.20 -17.87
CA PRO A 204 7.68 -20.15 -16.41
C PRO A 204 7.41 -18.72 -15.95
N GLY A 205 6.32 -18.54 -15.21
CA GLY A 205 6.00 -17.25 -14.64
C GLY A 205 7.09 -16.84 -13.67
N GLN A 206 7.58 -15.60 -13.78
CA GLN A 206 8.33 -15.02 -12.67
C GLN A 206 7.30 -14.54 -11.64
N ASP A 207 7.45 -14.98 -10.39
CA ASP A 207 6.70 -14.41 -9.27
C ASP A 207 6.88 -12.89 -9.29
N ARG A 208 5.82 -12.19 -9.66
CA ARG A 208 5.86 -10.74 -9.82
C ARG A 208 4.94 -10.14 -8.78
N LEU A 209 5.53 -9.25 -7.99
CA LEU A 209 4.77 -8.36 -7.14
C LEU A 209 4.42 -7.11 -7.95
N ILE A 210 3.15 -6.76 -7.95
CA ILE A 210 2.59 -5.60 -8.64
C ILE A 210 1.96 -4.71 -7.57
N VAL A 211 2.16 -3.41 -7.71
CA VAL A 211 1.43 -2.40 -6.95
C VAL A 211 0.49 -1.70 -7.91
N ASN A 212 -0.76 -1.52 -7.51
CA ASN A 212 -1.75 -0.76 -8.26
C ASN A 212 -2.18 0.43 -7.41
N GLU A 213 -2.01 1.64 -7.93
CA GLU A 213 -2.59 2.83 -7.32
C GLU A 213 -4.12 2.74 -7.39
N LEU A 214 -4.77 2.98 -6.26
CA LEU A 214 -6.22 2.95 -6.15
C LEU A 214 -6.80 4.31 -6.46
N SER A 215 -7.90 4.33 -7.20
CA SER A 215 -8.67 5.57 -7.38
C SER A 215 -9.22 6.02 -6.03
N SER A 216 -9.11 7.32 -5.73
CA SER A 216 -9.66 7.90 -4.49
C SER A 216 -11.17 7.74 -4.33
N SER A 217 -11.91 7.38 -5.40
CA SER A 217 -13.34 7.05 -5.33
C SER A 217 -13.64 5.55 -5.35
N SER A 218 -12.63 4.68 -5.29
CA SER A 218 -12.83 3.23 -5.15
C SER A 218 -13.29 2.88 -3.74
N ASN A 219 -14.03 1.78 -3.59
CA ASN A 219 -14.49 1.33 -2.26
C ASN A 219 -13.28 0.98 -1.38
N GLU A 220 -12.26 0.36 -1.97
CA GLU A 220 -11.04 -0.06 -1.32
C GLU A 220 -10.26 1.16 -0.78
N ALA A 221 -10.16 2.25 -1.54
CA ALA A 221 -9.54 3.48 -1.05
C ALA A 221 -10.34 4.10 0.11
N LEU A 222 -11.67 4.06 0.06
CA LEU A 222 -12.53 4.56 1.16
C LEU A 222 -12.41 3.70 2.43
N GLU A 223 -12.26 2.39 2.29
CA GLU A 223 -12.01 1.49 3.43
C GLU A 223 -10.62 1.75 4.04
N LEU A 224 -9.60 1.97 3.22
CA LEU A 224 -8.25 2.31 3.69
C LEU A 224 -8.18 3.69 4.34
N GLU A 225 -8.94 4.66 3.86
CA GLU A 225 -9.09 5.97 4.49
C GLU A 225 -9.66 5.81 5.92
N GLN A 226 -10.71 5.01 6.08
CA GLN A 226 -11.29 4.71 7.40
C GLN A 226 -10.29 3.97 8.30
N GLU A 227 -9.55 3.03 7.75
CA GLU A 227 -8.56 2.26 8.50
C GLU A 227 -7.38 3.14 8.97
N LEU A 228 -6.95 4.08 8.12
CA LEU A 228 -5.97 5.09 8.49
C LEU A 228 -6.49 6.01 9.60
N ASP A 229 -7.75 6.42 9.54
CA ASP A 229 -8.37 7.24 10.59
C ASP A 229 -8.43 6.50 11.93
N LYS A 230 -8.81 5.21 11.94
CA LYS A 230 -8.76 4.37 13.15
C LYS A 230 -7.34 4.32 13.72
N PHE A 231 -6.34 4.12 12.86
CA PHE A 231 -4.94 4.10 13.27
C PHE A 231 -4.54 5.44 13.92
N ILE A 232 -4.83 6.58 13.28
CA ILE A 232 -4.52 7.91 13.83
C ILE A 232 -5.19 8.11 15.20
N VAL A 233 -6.50 7.86 15.29
CA VAL A 233 -7.27 8.02 16.54
C VAL A 233 -6.72 7.15 17.66
N SER A 234 -6.35 5.91 17.36
CA SER A 234 -5.78 4.98 18.36
C SER A 234 -4.47 5.48 18.98
N ARG A 235 -3.72 6.32 18.24
CA ARG A 235 -2.41 6.83 18.64
C ARG A 235 -2.45 8.22 19.26
N SER A 236 -3.43 9.04 18.88
CA SER A 236 -3.68 10.31 19.56
C SER A 236 -4.21 10.15 20.98
N ALA A 237 -4.70 8.97 21.35
CA ALA A 237 -5.24 8.67 22.68
C ALA A 237 -4.20 8.10 23.68
N GLN A 238 -2.94 7.90 23.25
CA GLN A 238 -1.84 7.35 24.07
C GLN A 238 -0.93 8.46 24.60
#